data_AF-A0A1S2LAL6-F1
#
_entry.id   AF-A0A1S2LAL6-F1
#
_cell.length_a   1.000
_cell.length_b   1.000
_cell.length_c   1.000
_cell.angle_alpha   90.00
_cell.angle_beta   90.00
_cell.angle_gamma   90.00
#
_symmetry.space_group_name_H-M   'P 1'
#
loop_
_entity.id
_entity.type
_entity.pdbx_description
1 polymer ?
#
loop_
_entity_poly.entity_id
_entity_poly.type
_entity_poly.pdbx_seq_one_letter_code
_entity_poly.pdbx_strand_id
1 'polypeptide(L)'
;MKELHTDEVFQNLGAPFSSDEIEWRAQQVFEGKNGKPPKALIVPYVQSRAIMNRLDEVVGWDRWENVVEELPGGGILQGIRIWISETRSITKWDGADRTNIEATKGGISSAFKRAAVLLNIGRYLYSEDAKWVDITPQKATPSDEYISDKKKNIYGYFTPPSLVQKNQQRQHSPAQSKQSQPKEQQIPSGMIQCTFKKLVDYNTHLEVILSDGSGSKAVLFAIDGVKDRIRSLNFKDGDVLAVSTEKDGGGNFIINDVIKVAA
;
A
#
# COMPACT_ATOMS: atom_id res chain seq x y z
N MET A 1 13.79 14.41 27.05
CA MET A 1 13.67 13.78 25.72
C MET A 1 13.57 14.89 24.66
N LYS A 2 14.44 14.91 23.64
CA LYS A 2 14.33 15.88 22.53
C LYS A 2 13.11 15.56 21.66
N GLU A 3 12.34 16.57 21.26
CA GLU A 3 11.21 16.40 20.35
C GLU A 3 11.65 15.89 18.96
N LEU A 4 10.92 14.91 18.42
CA LEU A 4 11.13 14.38 17.08
C LEU A 4 10.27 15.12 16.05
N HIS A 5 10.80 15.31 14.85
CA HIS A 5 10.03 15.84 13.73
C HIS A 5 9.17 14.72 13.13
N THR A 6 7.85 14.86 13.20
CA THR A 6 6.91 13.80 12.78
C THR A 6 7.03 13.44 11.31
N ASP A 7 7.34 14.41 10.44
CA ASP A 7 7.49 14.18 9.01
C ASP A 7 8.75 13.36 8.70
N GLU A 8 9.85 13.64 9.40
CA GLU A 8 11.10 12.88 9.29
C GLU A 8 10.92 11.45 9.81
N VAL A 9 10.27 11.29 10.97
CA VAL A 9 9.92 9.96 11.52
C VAL A 9 9.07 9.19 10.51
N PHE A 10 8.02 9.79 9.96
CA PHE A 10 7.15 9.15 8.99
C PHE A 10 7.90 8.72 7.71
N GLN A 11 8.79 9.57 7.20
CA GLN A 11 9.62 9.26 6.03
C GLN A 11 10.60 8.12 6.32
N ASN A 12 11.33 8.18 7.43
CA ASN A 12 12.34 7.19 7.78
C ASN A 12 11.73 5.83 8.14
N LEU A 13 10.58 5.81 8.82
CA LEU A 13 9.81 4.57 9.04
C LEU A 13 9.38 3.93 7.71
N GLY A 14 9.09 4.75 6.70
CA GLY A 14 8.70 4.30 5.36
C GLY A 14 9.84 3.94 4.41
N ALA A 15 11.11 4.08 4.81
CA ALA A 15 12.23 3.77 3.94
C ALA A 15 12.18 2.29 3.47
N PRO A 16 12.60 1.96 2.23
CA PRO A 16 12.65 0.58 1.77
C PRO A 16 13.47 -0.32 2.70
N PHE A 17 13.03 -1.56 2.87
CA PHE A 17 13.81 -2.60 3.52
C PHE A 17 14.87 -3.15 2.56
N SER A 18 15.98 -3.63 3.10
CA SER A 18 16.97 -4.34 2.28
C SER A 18 16.37 -5.66 1.76
N SER A 19 16.96 -6.22 0.71
CA SER A 19 16.43 -7.46 0.10
C SER A 19 16.46 -8.65 1.05
N ASP A 20 17.41 -8.69 2.00
CA ASP A 20 17.54 -9.74 3.02
C ASP A 20 16.56 -9.59 4.19
N GLU A 21 15.95 -8.41 4.35
CA GLU A 21 14.87 -8.19 5.33
C GLU A 21 13.48 -8.51 4.78
N ILE A 22 13.39 -8.79 3.48
CA ILE A 22 12.15 -9.06 2.77
C ILE A 22 12.03 -10.56 2.50
N GLU A 23 10.89 -11.11 2.89
CA GLU A 23 10.54 -12.51 2.67
C GLU A 23 9.32 -12.63 1.76
N TRP A 24 9.10 -13.83 1.24
CA TRP A 24 7.99 -14.11 0.34
C TRP A 24 7.04 -15.12 0.96
N ARG A 25 5.73 -14.84 0.86
CA ARG A 25 4.69 -15.77 1.29
C ARG A 25 3.73 -16.08 0.17
N ALA A 26 3.25 -17.31 0.15
CA ALA A 26 2.15 -17.71 -0.71
C ALA A 26 0.86 -16.98 -0.33
N GLN A 27 0.29 -16.26 -1.29
CA GLN A 27 -1.08 -15.77 -1.21
C GLN A 27 -2.05 -16.83 -1.72
N GLN A 28 -1.71 -17.48 -2.84
CA GLN A 28 -2.50 -18.56 -3.44
C GLN A 28 -1.57 -19.60 -4.07
N VAL A 29 -1.89 -20.88 -3.87
CA VAL A 29 -1.21 -22.02 -4.51
C VAL A 29 -2.14 -22.68 -5.50
N PHE A 30 -1.63 -23.09 -6.65
CA PHE A 30 -2.37 -23.68 -7.76
C PHE A 30 -1.76 -25.03 -8.12
N GLU A 31 -2.63 -26.03 -8.26
CA GLU A 31 -2.23 -27.37 -8.70
C GLU A 31 -1.68 -27.33 -10.13
N GLY A 32 -0.70 -28.20 -10.40
CA GLY A 32 -0.21 -28.43 -11.75
C GLY A 32 -1.27 -29.09 -12.61
N LYS A 33 -1.32 -28.73 -13.90
CA LYS A 33 -2.20 -29.35 -14.90
C LYS A 33 -1.41 -29.72 -16.15
N ASN A 34 -1.78 -30.82 -16.79
CA ASN A 34 -1.22 -31.27 -18.07
C ASN A 34 0.32 -31.38 -18.05
N GLY A 35 0.88 -31.99 -17.00
CA GLY A 35 2.33 -32.19 -16.85
C GLY A 35 3.13 -30.94 -16.46
N LYS A 36 2.47 -29.79 -16.21
CA LYS A 36 3.13 -28.58 -15.71
C LYS A 36 3.28 -28.64 -14.18
N PRO A 37 4.34 -28.04 -13.60
CA PRO A 37 4.50 -27.97 -12.16
C PRO A 37 3.38 -27.14 -11.50
N PRO A 38 3.08 -27.37 -10.21
CA PRO A 38 2.26 -26.45 -9.42
C PRO A 38 2.86 -25.04 -9.42
N LYS A 39 2.01 -24.03 -9.23
CA LYS A 39 2.43 -22.62 -9.19
C LYS A 39 1.94 -21.95 -7.92
N ALA A 40 2.58 -20.87 -7.52
CA ALA A 40 2.07 -19.98 -6.48
C ALA A 40 2.06 -18.53 -6.95
N LEU A 41 1.05 -17.80 -6.48
CA LEU A 41 1.10 -16.35 -6.36
C LEU A 41 1.68 -16.02 -4.99
N ILE A 42 2.83 -15.37 -5.00
CA ILE A 42 3.55 -14.94 -3.79
C ILE A 42 3.54 -13.42 -3.66
N VAL A 43 3.59 -12.94 -2.42
CA VAL A 43 3.67 -11.52 -2.09
C VAL A 43 4.81 -11.28 -1.09
N PRO A 44 5.50 -10.14 -1.18
CA PRO A 44 6.56 -9.82 -0.24
C PRO A 44 5.99 -9.39 1.11
N TYR A 45 6.73 -9.62 2.18
CA TYR A 45 6.44 -9.12 3.51
C TYR A 45 7.74 -8.99 4.32
N VAL A 46 7.69 -8.27 5.44
CA VAL A 46 8.79 -8.23 6.41
C VAL A 46 8.41 -8.96 7.70
N GLN A 47 9.41 -9.54 8.35
CA GLN A 47 9.23 -10.11 9.67
C GLN A 47 9.11 -9.04 10.76
N SER A 48 8.53 -9.42 11.90
CA SER A 48 8.42 -8.54 13.06
C SER A 48 9.78 -8.01 13.52
N ARG A 49 10.88 -8.77 13.34
CA ARG A 49 12.22 -8.33 13.73
C ARG A 49 12.69 -7.11 12.92
N ALA A 50 12.51 -7.12 11.60
CA ALA A 50 12.87 -5.98 10.75
C ALA A 50 12.08 -4.71 11.15
N ILE A 51 10.80 -4.86 11.51
CA ILE A 51 9.98 -3.75 12.01
C ILE A 51 10.51 -3.21 13.35
N MET A 52 10.86 -4.09 14.29
CA MET A 52 11.43 -3.68 15.58
C MET A 52 12.75 -2.94 15.39
N ASN A 53 13.66 -3.47 14.56
CA ASN A 53 14.92 -2.82 14.24
C ASN A 53 14.68 -1.43 13.63
N ARG A 54 13.73 -1.30 12.69
CA ARG A 54 13.37 -0.01 12.09
C ARG A 54 12.85 0.99 13.13
N LEU A 55 12.03 0.54 14.08
CA LEU A 55 11.54 1.41 15.16
C LEU A 55 12.70 1.87 16.05
N ASP A 56 13.56 0.95 16.47
CA ASP A 56 14.74 1.26 17.28
C ASP A 56 15.67 2.26 16.57
N GLU A 57 15.88 2.08 15.27
CA GLU A 57 16.78 2.89 14.47
C GLU A 57 16.24 4.31 14.20
N VAL A 58 14.91 4.45 14.02
CA VAL A 58 14.29 5.73 13.66
C VAL A 58 13.92 6.57 14.88
N VAL A 59 13.36 5.95 15.93
CA VAL A 59 12.85 6.69 17.10
C VAL A 59 13.65 6.42 18.36
N GLY A 60 14.47 5.37 18.40
CA GLY A 60 15.18 4.93 19.61
C GLY A 60 14.39 3.86 20.36
N TRP A 61 15.11 2.88 20.91
CA TRP A 61 14.53 1.72 21.63
C TRP A 61 13.64 2.11 22.82
N ASP A 62 13.87 3.27 23.43
CA ASP A 62 13.17 3.80 24.60
C ASP A 62 11.95 4.66 24.24
N ARG A 63 11.66 4.84 22.95
CA ARG A 63 10.61 5.74 22.45
C ARG A 63 9.45 5.07 21.76
N TRP A 64 9.37 3.75 21.82
CA TRP A 64 8.22 3.05 21.30
C TRP A 64 7.85 1.87 22.20
N GLU A 65 6.57 1.50 22.18
CA GLU A 65 6.08 0.33 22.89
C GLU A 65 5.10 -0.46 22.04
N ASN A 66 5.03 -1.75 22.36
CA ASN A 66 4.02 -2.68 21.87
C ASN A 66 2.94 -2.87 22.93
N VAL A 67 1.73 -2.43 22.62
CA VAL A 67 0.55 -2.66 23.45
C VAL A 67 -0.26 -3.79 22.81
N VAL A 68 -0.54 -4.83 23.60
CA VAL A 68 -1.36 -5.97 23.15
C VAL A 68 -2.62 -6.01 23.99
N GLU A 69 -3.76 -6.03 23.32
CA GLU A 69 -5.07 -6.20 23.93
C GLU A 69 -5.78 -7.39 23.28
N GLU A 70 -6.57 -8.12 24.07
CA GLU A 70 -7.45 -9.17 23.55
C GLU A 70 -8.87 -8.60 23.43
N LEU A 71 -9.43 -8.68 22.22
CA LEU A 71 -10.81 -8.29 21.97
C LEU A 71 -11.77 -9.39 22.45
N PRO A 72 -13.01 -9.02 22.84
CA PRO A 72 -14.06 -10.00 23.08
C PRO A 72 -14.20 -10.95 21.89
N GLY A 73 -14.10 -12.26 22.14
CA GLY A 73 -14.12 -13.29 21.09
C GLY A 73 -12.74 -13.76 20.61
N GLY A 74 -11.64 -13.26 21.20
CA GLY A 74 -10.29 -13.82 21.04
C GLY A 74 -9.45 -13.22 19.92
N GLY A 75 -9.90 -12.13 19.29
CA GLY A 75 -9.09 -11.34 18.37
C GLY A 75 -7.94 -10.63 19.12
N ILE A 76 -6.80 -10.47 18.46
CA ILE A 76 -5.66 -9.73 19.01
C ILE A 76 -5.67 -8.32 18.43
N LEU A 77 -5.73 -7.31 19.29
CA LEU A 77 -5.55 -5.90 18.95
C LEU A 77 -4.14 -5.47 19.34
N GLN A 78 -3.40 -4.88 18.40
CA GLN A 78 -2.05 -4.43 18.61
C GLN A 78 -1.96 -2.91 18.41
N GLY A 79 -1.46 -2.22 19.42
CA GLY A 79 -1.06 -0.83 19.37
C GLY A 79 0.45 -0.71 19.27
N ILE A 80 0.94 0.10 18.33
CA ILE A 80 2.32 0.59 18.34
C ILE A 80 2.25 2.06 18.72
N ARG A 81 2.79 2.40 19.89
CA ARG A 81 2.90 3.78 20.37
C ARG A 81 4.33 4.26 20.17
N ILE A 82 4.47 5.49 19.68
CA ILE A 82 5.73 6.19 19.51
C ILE A 82 5.65 7.52 20.27
N TRP A 83 6.60 7.78 21.17
CA TRP A 83 6.74 9.06 21.87
C TRP A 83 7.52 10.05 21.00
N ILE A 84 6.85 11.14 20.64
CA ILE A 84 7.42 12.25 19.87
C ILE A 84 8.14 13.22 20.81
N SER A 85 7.59 13.42 22.01
CA SER A 85 8.18 14.20 23.11
C SER A 85 7.74 13.63 24.46
N GLU A 86 8.19 14.24 25.56
CA GLU A 86 7.79 13.86 26.93
C GLU A 86 6.26 13.86 27.15
N THR A 87 5.53 14.71 26.42
CA THR A 87 4.09 14.91 26.63
C THR A 87 3.24 14.45 25.45
N ARG A 88 3.87 14.03 24.33
CA ARG A 88 3.17 13.72 23.09
C ARG A 88 3.60 12.36 22.54
N SER A 89 2.61 11.54 22.22
CA SER A 89 2.81 10.27 21.51
C SER A 89 1.80 10.09 20.37
N ILE A 90 2.13 9.21 19.45
CA ILE A 90 1.26 8.75 18.37
C ILE A 90 1.08 7.24 18.55
N THR A 91 -0.16 6.77 18.61
CA THR A 91 -0.47 5.34 18.62
C THR A 91 -1.26 4.98 17.39
N LYS A 92 -0.88 3.87 16.73
CA LYS A 92 -1.67 3.25 15.67
C LYS A 92 -2.04 1.84 16.07
N TRP A 93 -3.29 1.50 15.80
CA TRP A 93 -3.90 0.23 16.21
C TRP A 93 -4.38 -0.53 14.99
N ASP A 94 -4.11 -1.82 14.96
CA ASP A 94 -4.73 -2.77 14.04
C ASP A 94 -4.85 -4.13 14.74
N GLY A 95 -5.70 -5.00 14.23
CA GLY A 95 -5.97 -6.31 14.81
C GLY A 95 -5.73 -7.45 13.84
N ALA A 96 -5.61 -8.64 14.40
CA ALA A 96 -5.64 -9.89 13.66
C ALA A 96 -6.33 -10.97 14.47
N ASP A 97 -6.98 -11.89 13.78
CA ASP A 97 -7.49 -13.09 14.41
C ASP A 97 -6.35 -14.01 14.87
N ARG A 98 -6.63 -14.83 15.87
CA ARG A 98 -5.76 -15.93 16.25
C ARG A 98 -5.56 -16.88 15.08
N THR A 99 -4.34 -17.38 14.96
CA THR A 99 -4.01 -18.36 13.90
C THR A 99 -4.36 -19.78 14.34
N ASN A 100 -4.42 -20.72 13.39
CA ASN A 100 -4.69 -22.13 13.71
C ASN A 100 -3.45 -22.88 14.24
N ILE A 101 -2.25 -22.28 14.15
CA ILE A 101 -0.96 -22.88 14.54
C ILE A 101 -0.24 -21.85 15.42
N GLU A 102 0.11 -22.20 16.65
CA GLU A 102 0.63 -21.24 17.65
C GLU A 102 -0.26 -19.99 17.77
N ALA A 103 -1.55 -20.22 18.02
CA ALA A 103 -2.65 -19.28 17.85
C ALA A 103 -2.36 -17.85 18.33
N THR A 104 -1.86 -17.72 19.55
CA THR A 104 -1.51 -16.45 20.19
C THR A 104 -0.33 -15.75 19.52
N LYS A 105 0.76 -16.48 19.24
CA LYS A 105 1.99 -15.92 18.67
C LYS A 105 1.80 -15.47 17.22
N GLY A 106 1.07 -16.26 16.43
CA GLY A 106 0.73 -15.90 15.06
C GLY A 106 -0.20 -14.69 14.99
N GLY A 107 -1.19 -14.61 15.89
CA GLY A 107 -2.11 -13.47 16.00
C GLY A 107 -1.39 -12.17 16.35
N ILE A 108 -0.56 -12.19 17.41
CA ILE A 108 0.25 -11.03 17.84
C ILE A 108 1.16 -10.55 16.71
N SER A 109 1.90 -11.47 16.07
CA SER A 109 2.82 -11.08 14.98
C SER A 109 2.09 -10.51 13.77
N SER A 110 0.91 -11.03 13.45
CA SER A 110 0.08 -10.52 12.36
C SER A 110 -0.46 -9.12 12.68
N ALA A 111 -1.04 -8.93 13.87
CA ALA A 111 -1.56 -7.65 14.33
C ALA A 111 -0.45 -6.58 14.39
N PHE A 112 0.73 -6.93 14.89
CA PHE A 112 1.90 -6.04 14.90
C PHE A 112 2.34 -5.60 13.51
N LYS A 113 2.48 -6.54 12.55
CA LYS A 113 2.82 -6.19 11.17
C LYS A 113 1.77 -5.27 10.53
N ARG A 114 0.48 -5.46 10.85
CA ARG A 114 -0.61 -4.62 10.34
C ARG A 114 -0.60 -3.22 10.97
N ALA A 115 -0.43 -3.11 12.28
CA ALA A 115 -0.29 -1.82 12.97
C ALA A 115 0.92 -1.02 12.45
N ALA A 116 2.03 -1.70 12.13
CA ALA A 116 3.24 -1.08 11.57
C ALA A 116 2.99 -0.42 10.19
N VAL A 117 2.13 -1.02 9.35
CA VAL A 117 1.73 -0.42 8.05
C VAL A 117 1.07 0.94 8.25
N LEU A 118 0.27 1.10 9.31
CA LEU A 118 -0.38 2.38 9.63
C LEU A 118 0.63 3.48 10.00
N LEU A 119 1.83 3.10 10.45
CA LEU A 119 2.98 3.97 10.72
C LEU A 119 3.94 4.12 9.53
N ASN A 120 3.52 3.67 8.33
CA ASN A 120 4.29 3.70 7.07
C ASN A 120 5.35 2.59 6.92
N ILE A 121 5.58 1.77 7.95
CA ILE A 121 6.60 0.73 7.91
C ILE A 121 6.16 -0.40 6.96
N GLY A 122 6.96 -0.64 5.92
CA GLY A 122 6.69 -1.68 4.93
C GLY A 122 5.39 -1.47 4.13
N ARG A 123 4.78 -0.28 4.20
CA ARG A 123 3.51 0.01 3.52
C ARG A 123 3.62 -0.17 2.00
N TYR A 124 4.77 0.16 1.42
CA TYR A 124 5.01 0.01 -0.03
C TYR A 124 4.93 -1.45 -0.50
N LEU A 125 5.22 -2.43 0.37
CA LEU A 125 5.13 -3.85 0.02
C LEU A 125 3.71 -4.31 -0.28
N TYR A 126 2.69 -3.60 0.23
CA TYR A 126 1.29 -3.87 -0.09
C TYR A 126 0.88 -3.35 -1.47
N SER A 127 1.68 -2.46 -2.05
CA SER A 127 1.49 -1.97 -3.42
C SER A 127 2.23 -2.82 -4.45
N GLU A 128 3.01 -3.82 -4.03
CA GLU A 128 3.70 -4.73 -4.94
C GLU A 128 2.75 -5.78 -5.51
N ASP A 129 2.80 -5.97 -6.83
CA ASP A 129 2.02 -7.01 -7.50
C ASP A 129 2.47 -8.40 -7.07
N ALA A 130 1.49 -9.29 -6.87
CA ALA A 130 1.76 -10.69 -6.63
C ALA A 130 2.57 -11.29 -7.79
N LYS A 131 3.60 -12.07 -7.46
CA LYS A 131 4.50 -12.68 -8.44
C LYS A 131 4.14 -14.14 -8.62
N TRP A 132 4.15 -14.59 -9.87
CA TRP A 132 3.99 -16.01 -10.18
C TRP A 132 5.33 -16.72 -10.06
N VAL A 133 5.33 -17.83 -9.32
CA VAL A 133 6.48 -18.73 -9.22
C VAL A 133 6.05 -20.17 -9.46
N ASP A 134 6.95 -20.94 -10.06
CA ASP A 134 6.79 -22.39 -10.17
C ASP A 134 7.27 -23.04 -8.87
N ILE A 135 6.57 -24.09 -8.44
CA ILE A 135 6.92 -24.89 -7.27
C ILE A 135 7.67 -26.12 -7.74
N THR A 136 8.93 -26.25 -7.34
CA THR A 136 9.78 -27.38 -7.69
C THR A 136 9.97 -28.32 -6.50
N PRO A 137 10.12 -29.63 -6.72
CA PRO A 137 10.31 -30.58 -5.63
C PRO A 137 11.71 -30.50 -4.99
N GLN A 138 12.70 -29.96 -5.70
CA GLN A 138 14.05 -29.70 -5.18
C GLN A 138 14.43 -28.23 -5.39
N LYS A 139 15.37 -27.76 -4.56
CA LYS A 139 16.01 -26.46 -4.77
C LYS A 139 16.76 -26.43 -6.11
N ALA A 140 16.42 -25.48 -6.95
CA ALA A 140 17.20 -25.08 -8.11
C ALA A 140 18.37 -24.16 -7.71
N THR A 141 18.18 -23.31 -6.68
CA THR A 141 19.21 -22.39 -6.19
C THR A 141 19.36 -22.44 -4.66
N PRO A 142 20.51 -22.03 -4.09
CA PRO A 142 20.69 -21.92 -2.64
C PRO A 142 19.70 -20.96 -1.97
N SER A 143 19.28 -19.91 -2.70
CA SER A 143 18.30 -18.90 -2.28
C SER A 143 16.86 -19.37 -2.33
N ASP A 144 16.60 -20.60 -2.79
CA ASP A 144 15.22 -21.07 -2.88
C ASP A 144 14.59 -21.23 -1.49
N GLU A 145 13.38 -20.68 -1.37
CA GLU A 145 12.55 -20.70 -0.18
C GLU A 145 11.57 -21.86 -0.24
N TYR A 146 11.26 -22.42 0.92
CA TYR A 146 10.31 -23.54 1.03
C TYR A 146 8.87 -23.01 1.06
N ILE A 147 7.99 -23.70 0.33
CA ILE A 147 6.55 -23.42 0.29
C ILE A 147 5.76 -24.68 0.61
N SER A 148 4.67 -24.52 1.36
CA SER A 148 3.75 -25.60 1.67
C SER A 148 2.29 -25.14 1.67
N ASP A 149 1.42 -25.92 1.03
CA ASP A 149 -0.03 -25.85 1.13
C ASP A 149 -0.55 -27.24 1.52
N LYS A 150 -0.78 -27.41 2.83
CA LYS A 150 -1.26 -28.69 3.39
C LYS A 150 -2.65 -29.09 2.88
N LYS A 151 -3.51 -28.12 2.55
CA LYS A 151 -4.88 -28.40 2.08
C LYS A 151 -4.88 -29.00 0.69
N LYS A 152 -3.97 -28.53 -0.17
CA LYS A 152 -3.79 -29.03 -1.55
C LYS A 152 -2.73 -30.12 -1.65
N ASN A 153 -2.10 -30.50 -0.54
CA ASN A 153 -1.00 -31.46 -0.49
C ASN A 153 0.17 -31.08 -1.42
N ILE A 154 0.49 -29.79 -1.51
CA ILE A 154 1.58 -29.26 -2.34
C ILE A 154 2.72 -28.80 -1.43
N TYR A 155 3.93 -29.28 -1.72
CA TYR A 155 5.14 -28.93 -1.00
C TYR A 155 6.28 -28.79 -2.01
N GLY A 156 7.20 -27.87 -1.75
CA GLY A 156 8.38 -27.72 -2.59
C GLY A 156 9.11 -26.44 -2.31
N TYR A 157 9.79 -25.95 -3.34
CA TYR A 157 10.65 -24.79 -3.29
C TYR A 157 10.29 -23.84 -4.42
N PHE A 158 10.59 -22.56 -4.23
CA PHE A 158 10.54 -21.56 -5.29
C PHE A 158 11.73 -20.63 -5.17
N THR A 159 12.16 -20.03 -6.28
CA THR A 159 13.17 -18.99 -6.29
C THR A 159 12.50 -17.64 -6.01
N PRO A 160 12.85 -16.94 -4.92
CA PRO A 160 12.33 -15.61 -4.64
C PRO A 160 12.64 -14.64 -5.78
N PRO A 161 11.66 -13.88 -6.28
CA PRO A 161 11.91 -12.87 -7.29
C PRO A 161 12.63 -11.69 -6.67
N SER A 162 13.51 -11.04 -7.44
CA SER A 162 14.09 -9.78 -7.01
C SER A 162 13.01 -8.70 -6.97
N LEU A 163 12.91 -8.00 -5.84
CA LEU A 163 12.22 -6.73 -5.85
C LEU A 163 13.12 -5.75 -6.60
N VAL A 164 12.61 -5.20 -7.71
CA VAL A 164 13.21 -4.00 -8.28
C VAL A 164 13.02 -2.93 -7.21
N GLN A 165 14.07 -2.65 -6.43
CA GLN A 165 14.11 -1.45 -5.64
C GLN A 165 14.00 -0.31 -6.63
N LYS A 166 12.79 0.25 -6.77
CA LYS A 166 12.62 1.56 -7.39
C LYS A 166 13.37 2.49 -6.46
N ASN A 167 14.67 2.66 -6.72
CA ASN A 167 15.51 3.61 -6.05
C ASN A 167 14.73 4.92 -6.04
N GLN A 168 14.27 5.33 -4.86
CA GLN A 168 13.78 6.68 -4.64
C GLN A 168 15.01 7.61 -4.60
N GLN A 169 15.80 7.59 -5.66
CA GLN A 169 16.45 8.80 -6.13
C GLN A 169 15.54 9.30 -7.24
N ARG A 170 14.59 10.17 -6.89
CA ARG A 170 14.12 11.16 -7.84
C ARG A 170 15.27 12.15 -8.07
N GLN A 171 16.31 11.71 -8.78
CA GLN A 171 17.10 12.61 -9.60
C GLN A 171 16.49 12.56 -11.00
N HIS A 172 15.97 13.71 -11.39
CA HIS A 172 15.55 13.98 -12.76
C HIS A 172 16.67 13.61 -13.74
N SER A 173 16.40 12.71 -14.68
CA SER A 173 16.52 12.97 -16.13
C SER A 173 16.41 11.69 -16.98
N PRO A 174 16.03 11.80 -18.27
CA PRO A 174 15.17 10.82 -18.94
C PRO A 174 15.93 9.97 -19.97
N ALA A 175 15.54 8.70 -20.13
CA ALA A 175 15.72 7.99 -21.40
C ALA A 175 14.76 6.79 -21.55
N GLN A 176 13.70 7.04 -22.33
CA GLN A 176 13.12 6.23 -23.41
C GLN A 176 13.07 4.70 -23.28
N SER A 177 11.85 4.16 -23.27
CA SER A 177 11.52 2.98 -24.08
C SER A 177 10.20 3.19 -24.82
N LYS A 178 10.24 2.89 -26.12
CA LYS A 178 9.15 3.04 -27.08
C LYS A 178 8.02 2.04 -26.78
N GLN A 179 6.78 2.50 -26.75
CA GLN A 179 5.64 1.78 -27.35
C GLN A 179 4.45 2.71 -27.60
N SER A 180 4.17 2.86 -28.91
CA SER A 180 2.89 3.21 -29.56
C SER A 180 1.92 4.17 -28.86
N GLN A 181 1.87 5.41 -29.37
CA GLN A 181 0.90 6.46 -29.06
C GLN A 181 -0.53 6.12 -29.52
N PRO A 182 -1.54 6.36 -28.68
CA PRO A 182 -2.78 7.00 -29.09
C PRO A 182 -2.60 8.53 -29.00
N LYS A 183 -3.19 9.29 -29.94
CA LYS A 183 -3.09 10.75 -30.00
C LYS A 183 -3.66 11.40 -28.72
N GLU A 184 -2.80 11.93 -27.85
CA GLU A 184 -3.21 12.77 -26.71
C GLU A 184 -3.90 14.05 -27.20
N GLN A 185 -5.17 14.23 -26.83
CA GLN A 185 -5.79 15.54 -26.83
C GLN A 185 -5.08 16.41 -25.78
N GLN A 186 -4.60 17.58 -26.18
CA GLN A 186 -3.89 18.51 -25.29
C GLN A 186 -4.80 18.97 -24.15
N ILE A 187 -4.42 18.62 -22.93
CA ILE A 187 -5.07 19.07 -21.70
C ILE A 187 -4.85 20.58 -21.56
N PRO A 188 -5.89 21.37 -21.23
CA PRO A 188 -5.74 22.80 -20.95
C PRO A 188 -4.71 23.08 -19.85
N SER A 189 -3.93 24.15 -20.01
CA SER A 189 -2.90 24.53 -19.03
C SER A 189 -3.51 24.77 -17.66
N GLY A 190 -2.92 24.17 -16.61
CA GLY A 190 -3.40 24.26 -15.23
C GLY A 190 -4.37 23.15 -14.80
N MET A 191 -4.73 22.21 -15.69
CA MET A 191 -5.53 21.03 -15.34
C MET A 191 -4.67 19.77 -15.26
N ILE A 192 -5.06 18.86 -14.37
CA ILE A 192 -4.42 17.56 -14.16
C ILE A 192 -5.32 16.47 -14.74
N GLN A 193 -4.73 15.56 -15.52
CA GLN A 193 -5.46 14.38 -15.99
C GLN A 193 -5.65 13.39 -14.86
N CYS A 194 -6.87 12.91 -14.67
CA CYS A 194 -7.19 11.85 -13.73
C CYS A 194 -8.26 10.93 -14.31
N THR A 195 -8.33 9.69 -13.83
CA THR A 195 -9.40 8.75 -14.13
C THR A 195 -10.50 8.86 -13.09
N PHE A 196 -11.74 9.11 -13.52
CA PHE A 196 -12.89 9.08 -12.64
C PHE A 196 -13.17 7.67 -12.13
N LYS A 197 -13.46 7.55 -10.83
CA LYS A 197 -13.80 6.28 -10.18
C LYS A 197 -15.20 6.27 -9.59
N LYS A 198 -15.57 7.31 -8.85
CA LYS A 198 -16.85 7.33 -8.14
C LYS A 198 -17.28 8.76 -7.80
N LEU A 199 -18.58 8.98 -7.78
CA LEU A 199 -19.22 10.20 -7.30
C LEU A 199 -20.10 9.86 -6.10
N VAL A 200 -20.05 10.70 -5.06
CA VAL A 200 -21.01 10.68 -3.95
C VAL A 200 -21.70 12.03 -3.90
N ASP A 201 -23.04 12.00 -3.91
CA ASP A 201 -23.87 13.21 -3.96
C ASP A 201 -24.41 13.55 -2.57
N TYR A 202 -24.04 14.73 -2.07
CA TYR A 202 -24.57 15.30 -0.84
C TYR A 202 -25.36 16.57 -1.15
N ASN A 203 -26.29 16.92 -0.25
CA ASN A 203 -27.11 18.12 -0.38
C ASN A 203 -26.25 19.38 -0.58
N THR A 204 -25.13 19.50 0.13
CA THR A 204 -24.26 20.68 0.11
C THR A 204 -23.12 20.63 -0.91
N HIS A 205 -22.62 19.44 -1.27
CA HIS A 205 -21.45 19.28 -2.15
C HIS A 205 -21.46 17.93 -2.87
N LEU A 206 -20.58 17.73 -3.84
CA LEU A 206 -20.26 16.41 -4.39
C LEU A 206 -18.86 16.00 -3.95
N GLU A 207 -18.67 14.72 -3.64
CA GLU A 207 -17.34 14.12 -3.54
C GLU A 207 -17.03 13.37 -4.84
N VAL A 208 -15.98 13.81 -5.54
CA VAL A 208 -15.49 13.23 -6.77
C VAL A 208 -14.22 12.45 -6.46
N ILE A 209 -14.28 11.13 -6.61
CA ILE A 209 -13.15 10.24 -6.37
C ILE A 209 -12.44 10.01 -7.70
N LEU A 210 -11.21 10.48 -7.78
CA LEU A 210 -10.36 10.38 -8.96
C LEU A 210 -9.12 9.54 -8.67
N SER A 211 -8.54 8.95 -9.72
CA SER A 211 -7.27 8.24 -9.65
C SER A 211 -6.27 8.80 -10.65
N ASP A 212 -5.01 8.84 -10.29
CA ASP A 212 -3.91 9.28 -11.17
C ASP A 212 -3.42 8.17 -12.13
N GLY A 213 -4.07 7.02 -12.14
CA GLY A 213 -3.64 5.84 -12.92
C GLY A 213 -2.54 5.01 -12.26
N SER A 214 -1.90 5.51 -11.18
CA SER A 214 -0.94 4.75 -10.37
C SER A 214 -1.60 3.89 -9.29
N GLY A 215 -2.93 3.94 -9.20
CA GLY A 215 -3.73 3.33 -8.16
C GLY A 215 -4.00 4.25 -6.96
N SER A 216 -3.31 5.40 -6.89
CA SER A 216 -3.61 6.44 -5.90
C SER A 216 -4.98 7.05 -6.19
N LYS A 217 -5.74 7.36 -5.14
CA LYS A 217 -7.05 8.00 -5.24
C LYS A 217 -7.09 9.27 -4.41
N ALA A 218 -7.73 10.30 -4.94
CA ALA A 218 -8.01 11.55 -4.25
C ALA A 218 -9.52 11.77 -4.21
N VAL A 219 -9.99 12.37 -3.11
CA VAL A 219 -11.35 12.90 -3.00
C VAL A 219 -11.27 14.40 -3.22
N LEU A 220 -11.99 14.88 -4.22
CA LEU A 220 -12.12 16.29 -4.53
C LEU A 220 -13.57 16.72 -4.29
N PHE A 221 -13.75 17.94 -3.81
CA PHE A 221 -15.07 18.46 -3.50
C PHE A 221 -15.55 19.38 -4.60
N ALA A 222 -16.79 19.23 -5.06
CA ALA A 222 -17.44 20.20 -5.94
C ALA A 222 -18.61 20.85 -5.22
N ILE A 223 -18.65 22.18 -5.29
CA ILE A 223 -19.67 23.03 -4.67
C ILE A 223 -20.32 23.91 -5.73
N ASP A 224 -21.50 24.46 -5.41
CA ASP A 224 -22.24 25.42 -6.23
C ASP A 224 -22.36 25.02 -7.71
N GLY A 225 -22.10 25.95 -8.65
CA GLY A 225 -22.29 25.75 -10.08
C GLY A 225 -21.43 24.64 -10.71
N VAL A 226 -20.34 24.22 -10.05
CA VAL A 226 -19.51 23.10 -10.51
C VAL A 226 -20.23 21.76 -10.30
N LYS A 227 -21.12 21.64 -9.29
CA LYS A 227 -21.94 20.44 -9.07
C LYS A 227 -22.82 20.13 -10.27
N ASP A 228 -23.51 21.15 -10.77
CA ASP A 228 -24.47 20.99 -11.86
C ASP A 228 -23.76 20.64 -13.18
N ARG A 229 -22.56 21.19 -13.38
CA ARG A 229 -21.69 20.83 -14.50
C ARG A 229 -21.19 19.38 -14.41
N ILE A 230 -20.78 18.91 -13.24
CA ILE A 230 -20.37 17.51 -13.05
C ILE A 230 -21.53 16.55 -13.35
N ARG A 231 -22.73 16.89 -12.88
CA ARG A 231 -23.94 16.08 -13.13
C ARG A 231 -24.28 16.04 -14.62
N SER A 232 -24.12 17.14 -15.35
CA SER A 232 -24.43 17.18 -16.79
C SER A 232 -23.44 16.39 -17.66
N LEU A 233 -22.20 16.20 -17.19
CA LEU A 233 -21.16 15.45 -17.91
C LEU A 233 -21.28 13.92 -17.80
N ASN A 234 -22.15 13.42 -16.91
CA ASN A 234 -22.51 12.00 -16.76
C ASN A 234 -21.31 11.03 -16.74
N PHE A 235 -20.40 11.24 -15.78
CA PHE A 235 -19.18 10.44 -15.65
C PHE A 235 -19.46 8.96 -15.34
N LYS A 236 -18.66 8.08 -15.94
CA LYS A 236 -18.64 6.63 -15.73
C LYS A 236 -17.26 6.21 -15.23
N ASP A 237 -17.21 5.18 -14.39
CA ASP A 237 -15.92 4.63 -13.92
C ASP A 237 -15.01 4.31 -15.11
N GLY A 238 -13.78 4.83 -15.06
CA GLY A 238 -12.80 4.71 -16.13
C GLY A 238 -12.74 5.91 -17.07
N ASP A 239 -13.68 6.86 -17.01
CA ASP A 239 -13.60 8.09 -17.81
C ASP A 239 -12.34 8.89 -17.47
N VAL A 240 -11.65 9.38 -18.49
CA VAL A 240 -10.50 10.28 -18.35
C VAL A 240 -11.01 11.71 -18.23
N LEU A 241 -10.64 12.37 -17.15
CA LEU A 241 -11.01 13.75 -16.84
C LEU A 241 -9.77 14.63 -16.77
N ALA A 242 -9.92 15.90 -17.11
CA ALA A 242 -8.99 16.96 -16.77
C ALA A 242 -9.64 17.82 -15.68
N VAL A 243 -8.96 17.98 -14.54
CA VAL A 243 -9.48 18.73 -13.38
C VAL A 243 -8.51 19.82 -12.94
N SER A 244 -9.03 21.01 -12.66
CA SER A 244 -8.31 22.06 -11.94
C SER A 244 -8.87 22.18 -10.53
N THR A 245 -7.99 22.32 -9.54
CA THR A 245 -8.38 22.41 -8.14
C THR A 245 -7.72 23.58 -7.44
N GLU A 246 -8.37 24.03 -6.38
CA GLU A 246 -7.78 24.92 -5.38
C GLU A 246 -7.88 24.30 -3.99
N LYS A 247 -7.11 24.82 -3.05
CA LYS A 247 -7.13 24.36 -1.66
C LYS A 247 -7.93 25.35 -0.82
N ASP A 248 -8.97 24.87 -0.14
CA ASP A 248 -9.73 25.71 0.79
C ASP A 248 -8.92 26.00 2.07
N GLY A 249 -9.44 26.89 2.93
CA GLY A 249 -8.82 27.22 4.22
C GLY A 249 -8.75 26.04 5.21
N GLY A 250 -9.50 24.96 4.98
CA GLY A 250 -9.48 23.72 5.75
C GLY A 250 -8.53 22.65 5.19
N GLY A 251 -7.91 22.91 4.05
CA GLY A 251 -6.98 22.04 3.38
C GLY A 251 -7.59 21.00 2.43
N ASN A 252 -8.90 21.09 2.15
CA ASN A 252 -9.57 20.27 1.15
C ASN A 252 -9.29 20.80 -0.25
N PHE A 253 -9.32 19.90 -1.24
CA PHE A 253 -9.20 20.30 -2.64
C PHE A 253 -10.59 20.48 -3.26
N ILE A 254 -10.90 21.72 -3.66
CA ILE A 254 -12.15 22.11 -4.31
C ILE A 254 -11.93 22.10 -5.83
N ILE A 255 -12.86 21.52 -6.58
CA ILE A 255 -12.84 21.51 -8.04
C ILE A 255 -13.30 22.87 -8.54
N ASN A 256 -12.43 23.56 -9.26
CA ASN A 256 -12.75 24.81 -9.94
C ASN A 256 -13.36 24.56 -11.31
N ASP A 257 -12.84 23.56 -12.03
CA ASP A 257 -13.28 23.20 -13.36
C ASP A 257 -12.94 21.71 -13.65
N VAL A 258 -13.78 21.07 -14.45
CA VAL A 258 -13.64 19.69 -14.90
C VAL A 258 -14.10 19.53 -16.35
N ILE A 259 -13.32 18.79 -17.12
CA ILE A 259 -13.60 18.45 -18.51
C ILE A 259 -13.45 16.94 -18.67
N LYS A 260 -14.40 16.31 -19.35
CA LYS A 260 -14.26 14.92 -19.81
C LYS A 260 -13.40 14.90 -21.07
N VAL A 261 -12.26 14.23 -21.01
CA VAL A 261 -11.38 14.04 -22.17
C VAL A 261 -11.97 12.91 -23.02
N ALA A 262 -12.19 13.15 -24.31
CA ALA A 262 -12.72 12.12 -25.19
C ALA A 262 -11.64 11.06 -25.44
N ALA A 263 -12.04 9.78 -25.38
CA ALA A 263 -11.18 8.66 -25.75
C ALA A 263 -10.86 8.66 -27.24
#